data_AF-A0A7V7T3F5-F1
#
_entry.id   AF-A0A7V7T3F5-F1
#
_cell.length_a   1.000
_cell.length_b   1.000
_cell.length_c   1.000
_cell.angle_alpha   90.00
_cell.angle_beta   90.00
_cell.angle_gamma   90.00
#
_symmetry.space_group_name_H-M   'P 1'
#
loop_
_entity.id
_entity.type
_entity.pdbx_description
1 polymer ?
#
loop_
_entity_poly.entity_id
_entity_poly.type
_entity_poly.pdbx_seq_one_letter_code
_entity_poly.pdbx_strand_id
1 'polypeptide(L)'
;MKKRLLMILFITTSVAAKELPSWGMTESQYKMPNFTTKMQKIGDQAVQKNWLLKITAPKDWHNKIRAALSEEGTNNVQVNFNDSLYKSITITATPGMSLKSITSQNTQPGIVKKQVVIDKPEMDTEIEAPEFENNFKADDILADMGEIKLTLPSNGHVKNHSVQPKKQQQNSTAEVETAPQSDTAAPQTEQASNKQAIKENLRMRYARGKTVDKTINYTNITGDDELFVAEDVVLVKRYVNRGVAVFYWMVEDYDADKHRLNEKGSGKYVKSSNDMTAQSNNETGASPASKDKIENPQNAIFNFVANTDDLNVQDQLRRNFIRNKKVDVTINSSQLKSKDILYVQDQTVLVERPLGNSRSAYFWLTGETDIQHNIEHMGPHKFVIQ
;
A
#
# COMPACT_ATOMS: atom_id res chain seq x y z
N MET A 1 -24.05 48.25 -58.18
CA MET A 1 -23.30 47.00 -57.96
C MET A 1 -23.56 46.51 -56.54
N LYS A 2 -24.39 45.46 -56.37
CA LYS A 2 -24.78 44.91 -55.06
C LYS A 2 -23.82 43.77 -54.68
N LYS A 3 -22.89 44.02 -53.74
CA LYS A 3 -22.00 42.99 -53.20
C LYS A 3 -22.73 42.23 -52.08
N ARG A 4 -23.08 40.97 -52.34
CA ARG A 4 -23.59 40.04 -51.33
C ARG A 4 -22.39 39.45 -50.58
N LEU A 5 -22.29 39.76 -49.29
CA LEU A 5 -21.30 39.19 -48.38
C LEU A 5 -21.80 37.81 -47.93
N LEU A 6 -21.15 36.75 -48.41
CA LEU A 6 -21.41 35.37 -48.03
C LEU A 6 -20.74 35.09 -46.68
N MET A 7 -21.54 35.04 -45.60
CA MET A 7 -21.07 34.68 -44.27
C MET A 7 -20.99 33.15 -44.15
N ILE A 8 -19.78 32.59 -44.24
CA ILE A 8 -19.53 31.16 -44.09
C ILE A 8 -19.60 30.82 -42.61
N LEU A 9 -20.68 30.15 -42.21
CA LEU A 9 -20.90 29.61 -40.87
C LEU A 9 -20.08 28.32 -40.71
N PHE A 10 -18.91 28.41 -40.08
CA PHE A 10 -18.13 27.24 -39.66
C PHE A 10 -18.84 26.55 -38.49
N ILE A 11 -19.60 25.50 -38.79
CA ILE A 11 -20.18 24.60 -37.78
C ILE A 11 -19.07 23.63 -37.36
N THR A 12 -18.41 23.90 -36.24
CA THR A 12 -17.50 22.97 -35.59
C THR A 12 -18.32 21.91 -34.84
N THR A 13 -18.56 20.76 -35.47
CA THR A 13 -19.11 19.59 -34.78
C THR A 13 -18.05 19.00 -33.85
N SER A 14 -18.04 19.42 -32.59
CA SER A 14 -17.29 18.77 -31.54
C SER A 14 -17.81 17.34 -31.36
N VAL A 15 -17.06 16.36 -31.88
CA VAL A 15 -17.28 14.94 -31.63
C VAL A 15 -16.93 14.69 -30.15
N ALA A 16 -17.94 14.75 -29.29
CA ALA A 16 -17.81 14.32 -27.91
C ALA A 16 -17.57 12.80 -27.91
N ALA A 17 -16.30 12.39 -27.83
CA ALA A 17 -15.95 11.01 -27.54
C ALA A 17 -16.61 10.66 -26.20
N LYS A 18 -17.65 9.84 -26.25
CA LYS A 18 -18.44 9.47 -25.09
C LYS A 18 -17.58 8.58 -24.20
N GLU A 19 -16.94 9.18 -23.20
CA GLU A 19 -16.19 8.45 -22.19
C GLU A 19 -17.11 7.42 -21.53
N LEU A 20 -16.70 6.16 -21.57
CA LEU A 20 -17.45 5.08 -20.94
C LEU A 20 -17.23 5.13 -19.42
N PRO A 21 -18.25 4.77 -18.63
CA PRO A 21 -18.15 4.86 -17.19
C PRO A 21 -17.10 3.90 -16.64
N SER A 22 -16.46 4.33 -15.56
CA SER A 22 -15.59 3.52 -14.73
C SER A 22 -15.96 3.68 -13.27
N TRP A 23 -15.81 2.60 -12.50
CA TRP A 23 -16.10 2.56 -11.07
C TRP A 23 -14.90 1.99 -10.34
N GLY A 24 -14.45 2.69 -9.30
CA GLY A 24 -13.44 2.20 -8.36
C GLY A 24 -14.06 1.98 -6.99
N MET A 25 -13.76 0.85 -6.36
CA MET A 25 -14.22 0.54 -5.01
C MET A 25 -13.07 0.03 -4.14
N THR A 26 -13.04 0.46 -2.88
CA THR A 26 -12.08 -0.02 -1.88
C THR A 26 -12.58 -1.28 -1.18
N GLU A 27 -11.69 -1.98 -0.46
CA GLU A 27 -12.07 -3.11 0.42
C GLU A 27 -13.18 -2.75 1.41
N SER A 28 -13.13 -1.55 2.00
CA SER A 28 -14.17 -1.10 2.93
C SER A 28 -15.54 -1.01 2.27
N GLN A 29 -15.61 -0.51 1.03
CA GLN A 29 -16.85 -0.43 0.26
C GLN A 29 -17.34 -1.80 -0.21
N TYR A 30 -16.45 -2.76 -0.45
CA TYR A 30 -16.80 -4.15 -0.74
C TYR A 30 -17.48 -4.86 0.46
N LYS A 31 -17.09 -4.47 1.68
CA LYS A 31 -17.67 -5.02 2.93
C LYS A 31 -18.93 -4.29 3.39
N MET A 32 -19.31 -3.18 2.77
CA MET A 32 -20.54 -2.45 3.14
C MET A 32 -21.79 -3.24 2.74
N PRO A 33 -22.90 -3.15 3.52
CA PRO A 33 -24.17 -3.82 3.20
C PRO A 33 -24.76 -3.41 1.84
N ASN A 34 -24.46 -2.20 1.36
CA ASN A 34 -24.96 -1.67 0.09
C ASN A 34 -24.15 -2.13 -1.13
N PHE A 35 -23.13 -2.98 -0.96
CA PHE A 35 -22.30 -3.47 -2.05
C PHE A 35 -23.13 -4.17 -3.13
N THR A 36 -23.98 -5.12 -2.73
CA THR A 36 -24.81 -5.90 -3.66
C THR A 36 -25.72 -5.01 -4.48
N THR A 37 -26.41 -4.05 -3.83
CA THR A 37 -27.29 -3.10 -4.51
C THR A 37 -26.54 -2.22 -5.52
N LYS A 38 -25.30 -1.82 -5.23
CA LYS A 38 -24.48 -1.05 -6.18
C LYS A 38 -24.06 -1.90 -7.37
N MET A 39 -23.60 -3.12 -7.14
CA MET A 39 -23.22 -4.04 -8.22
C MET A 39 -24.42 -4.39 -9.09
N GLN A 40 -25.59 -4.65 -8.51
CA GLN A 40 -26.80 -4.90 -9.28
C GLN A 40 -27.14 -3.74 -10.21
N LYS A 41 -27.10 -2.48 -9.71
CA LYS A 41 -27.29 -1.30 -10.56
C LYS A 41 -26.29 -1.19 -11.71
N ILE A 42 -25.02 -1.56 -11.48
CA ILE A 42 -24.00 -1.59 -12.54
C ILE A 42 -24.32 -2.69 -13.55
N GLY A 43 -24.73 -3.87 -13.07
CA GLY A 43 -25.17 -4.99 -13.90
C GLY A 43 -26.36 -4.62 -14.79
N ASP A 44 -27.40 -4.01 -14.22
CA ASP A 44 -28.58 -3.55 -14.95
C ASP A 44 -28.22 -2.56 -16.05
N GLN A 45 -27.35 -1.59 -15.74
CA GLN A 45 -26.84 -0.63 -16.72
C GLN A 45 -26.04 -1.32 -17.83
N ALA A 46 -25.21 -2.29 -17.48
CA ALA A 46 -24.40 -3.03 -18.43
C ALA A 46 -25.27 -3.84 -19.40
N VAL A 47 -26.34 -4.48 -18.92
CA VAL A 47 -27.30 -5.19 -19.79
C VAL A 47 -28.04 -4.20 -20.68
N GLN A 48 -28.60 -3.13 -20.11
CA GLN A 48 -29.35 -2.12 -20.86
C GLN A 48 -28.53 -1.43 -21.97
N LYS A 49 -27.23 -1.27 -21.75
CA LYS A 49 -26.31 -0.61 -22.68
C LYS A 49 -25.45 -1.59 -23.48
N ASN A 50 -25.66 -2.90 -23.29
CA ASN A 50 -24.86 -3.98 -23.87
C ASN A 50 -23.35 -3.74 -23.69
N TRP A 51 -22.92 -3.54 -22.44
CA TRP A 51 -21.51 -3.34 -22.08
C TRP A 51 -20.84 -4.65 -21.67
N LEU A 52 -19.57 -4.77 -22.06
CA LEU A 52 -18.62 -5.73 -21.48
C LEU A 52 -17.91 -5.03 -20.32
N LEU A 53 -18.11 -5.55 -19.11
CA LEU A 53 -17.45 -5.06 -17.90
C LEU A 53 -16.10 -5.76 -17.73
N LYS A 54 -15.01 -4.99 -17.78
CA LYS A 54 -13.68 -5.47 -17.37
C LYS A 54 -13.48 -5.15 -15.90
N ILE A 55 -13.31 -6.18 -15.08
CA ILE A 55 -13.27 -6.10 -13.63
C ILE A 55 -11.91 -6.57 -13.15
N THR A 56 -11.17 -5.70 -12.46
CA THR A 56 -9.89 -6.04 -11.83
C THR A 56 -10.09 -6.07 -10.32
N ALA A 57 -9.96 -7.24 -9.70
CA ALA A 57 -10.20 -7.46 -8.28
C ALA A 57 -9.44 -8.71 -7.77
N PRO A 58 -9.20 -8.86 -6.46
CA PRO A 58 -8.66 -10.09 -5.88
C PRO A 58 -9.48 -11.32 -6.27
N LYS A 59 -8.80 -12.41 -6.63
CA LYS A 59 -9.41 -13.68 -7.08
C LYS A 59 -10.49 -14.23 -6.15
N ASP A 60 -10.30 -14.10 -4.84
CA ASP A 60 -11.27 -14.55 -3.82
C ASP A 60 -12.59 -13.77 -3.87
N TRP A 61 -12.62 -12.58 -4.48
CA TRP A 61 -13.82 -11.75 -4.58
C TRP A 61 -14.61 -11.96 -5.87
N HIS A 62 -14.01 -12.60 -6.88
CA HIS A 62 -14.61 -12.72 -8.23
C HIS A 62 -16.00 -13.34 -8.20
N ASN A 63 -16.19 -14.42 -7.42
CA ASN A 63 -17.48 -15.11 -7.34
C ASN A 63 -18.57 -14.23 -6.71
N LYS A 64 -18.25 -13.49 -5.65
CA LYS A 64 -19.21 -12.58 -5.00
C LYS A 64 -19.57 -11.42 -5.91
N ILE A 65 -18.58 -10.84 -6.60
CA ILE A 65 -18.80 -9.76 -7.57
C ILE A 65 -19.68 -10.25 -8.72
N ARG A 66 -19.39 -11.45 -9.27
CA ARG A 66 -20.18 -12.05 -10.35
C ARG A 66 -21.63 -12.23 -9.93
N ALA A 67 -21.87 -12.87 -8.78
CA ALA A 67 -23.22 -13.09 -8.25
C ALA A 67 -24.00 -11.79 -8.01
N ALA A 68 -23.31 -10.75 -7.52
CA ALA A 68 -23.92 -9.45 -7.26
C ALA A 68 -24.22 -8.66 -8.55
N LEU A 69 -23.44 -8.84 -9.62
CA LEU A 69 -23.70 -8.22 -10.93
C LEU A 69 -24.83 -8.92 -11.69
N SER A 70 -24.92 -10.25 -11.59
CA SER A 70 -25.90 -11.04 -12.33
C SER A 70 -27.19 -11.30 -11.58
N GLU A 71 -27.38 -10.73 -10.38
CA GLU A 71 -28.48 -11.05 -9.45
C GLU A 71 -28.69 -12.58 -9.37
N GLU A 72 -27.64 -13.28 -8.94
CA GLU A 72 -27.60 -14.75 -8.85
C GLU A 72 -27.75 -15.52 -10.18
N GLY A 73 -27.66 -14.82 -11.32
CA GLY A 73 -27.64 -15.44 -12.66
C GLY A 73 -28.87 -15.14 -13.52
N THR A 74 -29.77 -14.28 -13.06
CA THR A 74 -30.92 -13.81 -13.84
C THR A 74 -30.50 -12.88 -14.98
N ASN A 75 -29.44 -12.08 -14.76
CA ASN A 75 -28.95 -11.11 -15.73
C ASN A 75 -27.70 -11.63 -16.46
N ASN A 76 -27.78 -11.67 -17.80
CA ASN A 76 -26.66 -12.02 -18.68
C ASN A 76 -25.68 -10.86 -18.84
N VAL A 77 -24.91 -10.58 -17.78
CA VAL A 77 -23.87 -9.54 -17.81
C VAL A 77 -22.59 -10.12 -18.44
N GLN A 78 -22.08 -9.47 -19.49
CA GLN A 78 -20.77 -9.81 -20.06
C GLN A 78 -19.68 -9.27 -19.12
N VAL A 79 -18.91 -10.17 -18.51
CA VAL A 79 -17.84 -9.83 -17.55
C VAL A 79 -16.52 -10.47 -17.93
N ASN A 80 -15.43 -9.72 -17.84
CA ASN A 80 -14.06 -10.21 -17.95
C ASN A 80 -13.32 -9.88 -16.63
N PHE A 81 -12.82 -10.90 -15.94
CA PHE A 81 -12.14 -10.74 -14.66
C PHE A 81 -10.62 -10.80 -14.85
N ASN A 82 -9.93 -9.80 -14.30
CA ASN A 82 -8.50 -9.78 -14.09
C ASN A 82 -8.21 -9.89 -12.60
N ASP A 83 -7.22 -10.69 -12.24
CA ASP A 83 -6.76 -10.78 -10.87
C ASP A 83 -5.99 -9.51 -10.48
N SER A 84 -6.13 -9.11 -9.22
CA SER A 84 -5.48 -7.93 -8.64
C SER A 84 -4.78 -8.32 -7.36
N LEU A 85 -3.51 -7.93 -7.24
CA LEU A 85 -2.77 -8.02 -5.98
C LEU A 85 -3.22 -6.97 -4.96
N TYR A 86 -3.96 -5.96 -5.40
CA TYR A 86 -4.47 -4.89 -4.54
C TYR A 86 -5.90 -5.19 -4.06
N LYS A 87 -6.17 -4.87 -2.80
CA LYS A 87 -7.49 -5.00 -2.15
C LYS A 87 -8.47 -3.90 -2.59
N SER A 88 -8.73 -3.84 -3.88
CA SER A 88 -9.62 -2.88 -4.53
C SER A 88 -10.29 -3.52 -5.74
N ILE A 89 -11.44 -2.99 -6.12
CA ILE A 89 -12.19 -3.41 -7.31
C ILE A 89 -12.20 -2.24 -8.28
N THR A 90 -11.76 -2.48 -9.51
CA THR A 90 -11.88 -1.51 -10.61
C THR A 90 -12.75 -2.13 -11.70
N ILE A 91 -13.80 -1.42 -12.09
CA ILE A 91 -14.74 -1.84 -13.14
C ILE A 91 -14.69 -0.81 -14.24
N THR A 92 -14.40 -1.22 -15.47
CA THR A 92 -14.45 -0.37 -16.65
C THR A 92 -15.43 -0.95 -17.65
N ALA A 93 -16.37 -0.14 -18.14
CA ALA A 93 -17.28 -0.53 -19.20
C ALA A 93 -16.61 -0.38 -20.56
N THR A 94 -16.78 -1.39 -21.41
CA THR A 94 -16.41 -1.36 -22.83
C THR A 94 -17.63 -1.70 -23.67
N PRO A 95 -17.74 -1.23 -24.92
CA PRO A 95 -18.85 -1.61 -25.78
C PRO A 95 -18.84 -3.14 -25.93
N GLY A 96 -19.91 -3.79 -25.49
CA GLY A 96 -20.05 -5.24 -25.58
C GLY A 96 -20.28 -5.65 -27.02
N MET A 97 -19.96 -6.90 -27.33
CA MET A 97 -20.36 -7.48 -28.61
C MET A 97 -21.88 -7.55 -28.63
N SER A 98 -22.51 -7.10 -29.73
CA SER A 98 -23.95 -7.23 -29.89
C SER A 98 -24.28 -8.71 -30.00
N LEU A 99 -24.74 -9.29 -28.89
CA LEU A 99 -25.51 -10.51 -28.93
C LEU A 99 -26.82 -10.16 -29.63
N LYS A 100 -26.84 -10.20 -30.97
CA LYS A 100 -28.09 -10.28 -31.71
C LYS A 100 -28.84 -11.47 -31.10
N SER A 101 -29.94 -11.15 -30.45
CA SER A 101 -30.95 -12.02 -29.88
C SER A 101 -31.08 -13.33 -30.66
N ILE A 102 -30.55 -14.42 -30.10
CA ILE A 102 -31.15 -15.73 -30.30
C ILE A 102 -32.29 -15.79 -29.28
N THR A 103 -33.39 -15.13 -29.60
CA THR A 103 -34.64 -15.21 -28.82
C THR A 103 -35.60 -16.09 -29.60
N SER A 104 -35.84 -17.27 -29.03
CA SER A 104 -37.09 -18.02 -29.03
C SER A 104 -37.62 -18.61 -30.35
N GLN A 105 -37.35 -19.91 -30.53
CA GLN A 105 -38.41 -20.89 -30.81
C GLN A 105 -38.07 -22.19 -30.07
N ASN A 106 -38.66 -22.40 -28.89
CA ASN A 106 -39.16 -23.73 -28.55
C ASN A 106 -40.20 -23.65 -27.42
N THR A 107 -41.47 -23.57 -27.79
CA THR A 107 -42.58 -24.02 -26.96
C THR A 107 -42.57 -25.55 -27.01
N GLN A 108 -42.20 -26.22 -25.92
CA GLN A 108 -42.82 -27.44 -25.37
C GLN A 108 -42.01 -27.95 -24.15
N PRO A 109 -42.66 -28.52 -23.12
CA PRO A 109 -42.02 -28.96 -21.89
C PRO A 109 -41.43 -30.36 -22.07
N GLY A 110 -40.14 -30.53 -21.76
CA GLY A 110 -39.48 -31.83 -21.87
C GLY A 110 -38.06 -31.81 -21.33
N ILE A 111 -37.95 -32.15 -20.05
CA ILE A 111 -36.84 -32.84 -19.37
C ILE A 111 -35.41 -32.56 -19.90
N VAL A 112 -34.68 -31.84 -19.05
CA VAL A 112 -33.23 -31.62 -19.02
C VAL A 112 -32.42 -32.89 -19.30
N LYS A 113 -31.65 -32.91 -20.40
CA LYS A 113 -30.24 -33.39 -20.47
C LYS A 113 -29.54 -32.70 -21.64
N LYS A 114 -28.97 -31.50 -21.42
CA LYS A 114 -28.08 -30.88 -22.42
C LYS A 114 -26.65 -31.32 -22.15
N GLN A 115 -26.30 -32.44 -22.79
CA GLN A 115 -24.94 -32.84 -23.09
C GLN A 115 -24.32 -31.76 -23.99
N VAL A 116 -23.23 -31.14 -23.52
CA VAL A 116 -22.43 -30.22 -24.33
C VAL A 116 -21.42 -31.09 -25.08
N VAL A 117 -21.77 -31.47 -26.31
CA VAL A 117 -20.77 -31.94 -27.29
C VAL A 117 -20.08 -30.68 -27.80
N ILE A 118 -18.84 -30.49 -27.39
CA ILE A 118 -17.96 -29.47 -27.97
C ILE A 118 -17.33 -30.12 -29.20
N ASP A 119 -17.74 -29.68 -30.39
CA ASP A 119 -16.98 -29.94 -31.61
C ASP A 119 -15.58 -29.34 -31.44
N LYS A 120 -14.59 -30.23 -31.40
CA LYS A 120 -13.17 -29.87 -31.48
C LYS A 120 -12.93 -29.21 -32.83
N PRO A 121 -12.40 -27.97 -32.90
CA PRO A 121 -11.76 -27.52 -34.12
C PRO A 121 -10.51 -28.39 -34.36
N GLU A 122 -10.43 -29.02 -35.51
CA GLU A 122 -9.23 -29.68 -36.02
C GLU A 122 -8.15 -28.59 -36.18
N MET A 123 -7.19 -28.55 -35.25
CA MET A 123 -5.98 -27.75 -35.42
C MET A 123 -4.98 -28.58 -36.23
N ASP A 124 -4.65 -28.07 -37.41
CA ASP A 124 -3.49 -28.47 -38.21
C ASP A 124 -2.23 -28.45 -37.32
N THR A 125 -1.58 -29.60 -37.17
CA THR A 125 -0.38 -29.79 -36.34
C THR A 125 0.85 -30.09 -37.18
N GLU A 126 0.95 -29.50 -38.37
CA GLU A 126 2.20 -29.42 -39.13
C GLU A 126 2.90 -28.09 -38.84
N ILE A 127 3.50 -27.99 -37.63
CA ILE A 127 4.58 -27.03 -37.39
C ILE A 127 5.83 -27.86 -37.17
N GLU A 128 6.65 -27.89 -38.21
CA GLU A 128 7.98 -28.48 -38.26
C GLU A 128 8.84 -27.89 -37.13
N ALA A 129 9.21 -28.73 -36.15
CA ALA A 129 10.04 -28.32 -35.04
C ALA A 129 11.46 -28.00 -35.56
N PRO A 130 12.07 -26.87 -35.15
CA PRO A 130 13.45 -26.58 -35.51
C PRO A 130 14.37 -27.65 -34.90
N GLU A 131 15.16 -28.30 -35.74
CA GLU A 131 16.17 -29.26 -35.34
C GLU A 131 17.20 -28.58 -34.42
N PHE A 132 17.23 -28.99 -33.14
CA PHE A 132 18.31 -28.62 -32.24
C PHE A 132 19.48 -29.56 -32.48
N GLU A 133 20.62 -29.00 -32.89
CA GLU A 133 21.87 -29.74 -33.00
C GLU A 133 22.26 -30.35 -31.64
N ASN A 134 22.37 -31.67 -31.63
CA ASN A 134 22.77 -32.48 -30.48
C ASN A 134 24.23 -32.18 -30.11
N ASN A 135 24.45 -31.33 -29.10
CA ASN A 135 25.73 -31.22 -28.39
C ASN A 135 25.57 -30.85 -26.91
N PHE A 136 24.56 -31.41 -26.24
CA PHE A 136 24.43 -31.30 -24.79
C PHE A 136 25.10 -32.52 -24.12
N LYS A 137 26.31 -32.34 -23.58
CA LYS A 137 26.99 -33.38 -22.80
C LYS A 137 26.39 -33.44 -21.39
N ALA A 138 25.57 -34.45 -21.14
CA ALA A 138 24.89 -34.67 -19.86
C ALA A 138 25.78 -35.25 -18.75
N ASP A 139 27.04 -35.60 -19.04
CA ASP A 139 27.92 -36.30 -18.10
C ASP A 139 28.61 -35.39 -17.07
N ASP A 140 28.58 -34.07 -17.23
CA ASP A 140 29.26 -33.13 -16.33
C ASP A 140 28.41 -32.66 -15.13
N ILE A 141 27.12 -32.98 -15.08
CA ILE A 141 26.20 -32.47 -14.02
C ILE A 141 25.97 -33.51 -12.90
N LEU A 142 26.38 -34.76 -13.10
CA LEU A 142 26.14 -35.85 -12.14
C LEU A 142 27.29 -36.12 -11.15
N ALA A 143 28.40 -35.37 -11.24
CA ALA A 143 29.54 -35.53 -10.34
C ALA A 143 29.50 -34.65 -9.08
N ASP A 144 28.56 -33.69 -8.96
CA ASP A 144 28.58 -32.68 -7.89
C ASP A 144 27.40 -32.76 -6.90
N MET A 145 26.59 -33.82 -6.94
CA MET A 145 25.54 -34.08 -5.93
C MET A 145 25.95 -35.18 -4.96
N GLY A 146 26.95 -34.87 -4.14
CA GLY A 146 27.30 -35.64 -2.95
C GLY A 146 26.15 -35.70 -1.95
N GLU A 147 25.78 -36.93 -1.59
CA GLU A 147 25.13 -37.40 -0.36
C GLU A 147 24.37 -36.37 0.51
N ILE A 148 23.09 -36.14 0.23
CA ILE A 148 22.14 -35.64 1.22
C ILE A 148 21.35 -36.81 1.79
N LYS A 149 21.76 -37.29 2.98
CA LYS A 149 21.01 -38.27 3.79
C LYS A 149 19.70 -37.66 4.29
N LEU A 150 18.61 -38.04 3.64
CA LEU A 150 17.25 -37.70 4.08
C LEU A 150 16.76 -38.76 5.09
N THR A 151 16.89 -38.48 6.39
CA THR A 151 16.26 -39.30 7.44
C THR A 151 14.78 -38.92 7.56
N LEU A 152 13.89 -39.84 7.16
CA LEU A 152 12.46 -39.73 7.43
C LEU A 152 12.15 -40.13 8.89
N PRO A 153 11.40 -39.32 9.66
CA PRO A 153 10.81 -39.78 10.91
C PRO A 153 9.59 -40.66 10.64
N SER A 154 9.68 -41.88 11.18
CA SER A 154 8.68 -42.94 11.18
C SER A 154 7.42 -42.55 11.98
N ASN A 155 6.28 -43.02 11.48
CA ASN A 155 4.94 -42.98 12.08
C ASN A 155 4.89 -43.39 13.56
N GLY A 156 4.11 -42.63 14.33
CA GLY A 156 3.61 -43.00 15.66
C GLY A 156 2.09 -42.78 15.75
N HIS A 157 1.35 -43.88 15.83
CA HIS A 157 -0.09 -43.97 16.14
C HIS A 157 -0.48 -43.20 17.41
N VAL A 158 -1.55 -42.40 17.38
CA VAL A 158 -2.46 -42.22 18.54
C VAL A 158 -3.91 -42.09 18.08
N LYS A 159 -4.77 -42.66 18.92
CA LYS A 159 -6.16 -43.09 18.76
C LYS A 159 -7.19 -41.97 18.70
N ASN A 160 -8.26 -42.29 17.96
CA ASN A 160 -9.67 -41.96 18.18
C ASN A 160 -10.01 -41.35 19.56
N HIS A 161 -10.64 -40.16 19.55
CA HIS A 161 -11.78 -39.91 20.43
C HIS A 161 -12.89 -39.13 19.72
N SER A 162 -14.02 -39.84 19.60
CA SER A 162 -15.36 -39.34 19.33
C SER A 162 -15.86 -38.53 20.53
N VAL A 163 -16.40 -37.32 20.29
CA VAL A 163 -17.32 -36.67 21.23
C VAL A 163 -18.47 -36.05 20.43
N GLN A 164 -19.65 -36.58 20.67
CA GLN A 164 -20.96 -36.10 20.20
C GLN A 164 -21.36 -34.77 20.86
N PRO A 165 -22.33 -34.04 20.26
CA PRO A 165 -22.77 -32.73 20.71
C PRO A 165 -23.84 -32.83 21.81
N LYS A 166 -23.81 -31.91 22.78
CA LYS A 166 -24.88 -31.77 23.78
C LYS A 166 -25.58 -30.41 23.63
N LYS A 167 -26.87 -30.47 23.29
CA LYS A 167 -27.88 -29.39 23.38
C LYS A 167 -28.40 -29.25 24.81
N GLN A 168 -29.15 -28.15 25.02
CA GLN A 168 -29.98 -27.73 26.18
C GLN A 168 -29.24 -26.79 27.17
N GLN A 169 -29.81 -25.70 27.69
CA GLN A 169 -31.21 -25.24 27.74
C GLN A 169 -31.26 -23.74 28.12
N GLN A 170 -32.28 -23.03 27.64
CA GLN A 170 -32.77 -21.78 28.25
C GLN A 170 -33.31 -22.03 29.66
N ASN A 171 -33.12 -21.08 30.58
CA ASN A 171 -34.21 -20.54 31.38
C ASN A 171 -33.82 -19.24 32.11
N SER A 172 -34.86 -18.57 32.57
CA SER A 172 -35.05 -17.14 32.76
C SER A 172 -35.18 -16.72 34.24
N THR A 173 -34.85 -15.44 34.51
CA THR A 173 -35.53 -14.47 35.41
C THR A 173 -35.24 -14.41 36.93
N ALA A 174 -35.04 -13.14 37.37
CA ALA A 174 -35.29 -12.45 38.66
C ALA A 174 -34.27 -12.51 39.84
N GLU A 175 -33.54 -11.39 39.98
CA GLU A 175 -33.62 -10.35 41.05
C GLU A 175 -33.90 -10.79 42.51
N VAL A 176 -32.99 -10.47 43.45
CA VAL A 176 -33.20 -9.69 44.70
C VAL A 176 -31.84 -9.32 45.34
N GLU A 177 -31.58 -8.01 45.36
CA GLU A 177 -31.04 -7.13 46.42
C GLU A 177 -30.43 -7.71 47.73
N THR A 178 -29.16 -7.37 48.02
CA THR A 178 -28.74 -6.61 49.23
C THR A 178 -27.22 -6.34 49.25
N ALA A 179 -26.85 -5.07 49.46
CA ALA A 179 -25.49 -4.62 49.77
C ALA A 179 -25.19 -4.79 51.28
N PRO A 180 -23.90 -4.74 51.72
CA PRO A 180 -23.30 -3.44 52.02
C PRO A 180 -21.83 -3.25 51.61
N GLN A 181 -21.54 -2.00 51.25
CA GLN A 181 -20.29 -1.22 51.20
C GLN A 181 -18.96 -1.86 51.63
N SER A 182 -17.90 -1.67 50.83
CA SER A 182 -16.72 -0.83 51.15
C SER A 182 -15.91 -0.52 49.88
N ASP A 183 -15.36 0.69 49.84
CA ASP A 183 -14.21 1.17 49.06
C ASP A 183 -14.34 1.49 47.55
N THR A 184 -14.76 2.74 47.33
CA THR A 184 -14.06 3.77 46.52
C THR A 184 -13.20 3.29 45.34
N ALA A 185 -13.83 3.17 44.17
CA ALA A 185 -13.18 3.35 42.88
C ALA A 185 -14.15 4.01 41.89
N ALA A 186 -13.95 5.30 41.64
CA ALA A 186 -14.43 6.04 40.48
C ALA A 186 -13.19 6.61 39.75
N PRO A 187 -13.21 7.02 38.46
CA PRO A 187 -14.13 6.74 37.34
C PRO A 187 -13.32 6.50 36.03
N GLN A 188 -13.15 5.26 35.54
CA GLN A 188 -12.36 5.03 34.30
C GLN A 188 -13.16 5.10 32.99
N THR A 189 -14.49 5.18 33.05
CA THR A 189 -15.36 5.09 31.85
C THR A 189 -15.66 6.44 31.18
N GLU A 190 -15.63 7.56 31.91
CA GLU A 190 -15.91 8.89 31.34
C GLU A 190 -14.72 9.48 30.56
N GLN A 191 -13.50 9.20 31.01
CA GLN A 191 -12.30 9.76 30.38
C GLN A 191 -12.05 9.19 28.96
N ALA A 192 -12.39 7.92 28.74
CA ALA A 192 -12.26 7.27 27.45
C ALA A 192 -13.28 7.79 26.41
N SER A 193 -14.50 8.15 26.82
CA SER A 193 -15.52 8.69 25.91
C SER A 193 -15.17 10.12 25.48
N ASN A 194 -14.64 10.94 26.41
CA ASN A 194 -14.21 12.29 26.11
C ASN A 194 -13.03 12.30 25.10
N LYS A 195 -12.05 11.41 25.29
CA LYS A 195 -10.90 11.27 24.39
C LYS A 195 -11.30 10.90 22.95
N GLN A 196 -12.33 10.07 22.78
CA GLN A 196 -12.86 9.76 21.45
C GLN A 196 -13.54 10.97 20.80
N ALA A 197 -14.29 11.76 21.57
CA ALA A 197 -14.90 12.99 21.07
C ALA A 197 -13.83 14.02 20.63
N ILE A 198 -12.75 14.16 21.40
CA ILE A 198 -11.61 15.04 21.08
C ILE A 198 -10.90 14.57 19.79
N LYS A 199 -10.63 13.26 19.66
CA LYS A 199 -10.08 12.65 18.43
C LYS A 199 -10.96 12.96 17.23
N GLU A 200 -12.27 12.76 17.35
CA GLU A 200 -13.18 13.03 16.24
C GLU A 200 -13.23 14.53 15.87
N ASN A 201 -13.17 15.42 16.86
CA ASN A 201 -13.12 16.87 16.63
C ASN A 201 -11.85 17.28 15.86
N LEU A 202 -10.68 16.82 16.31
CA LEU A 202 -9.40 17.05 15.63
C LEU A 202 -9.42 16.51 14.20
N ARG A 203 -9.95 15.29 14.01
CA ARG A 203 -10.08 14.66 12.70
C ARG A 203 -10.95 15.51 11.76
N MET A 204 -12.10 15.96 12.24
CA MET A 204 -13.03 16.77 11.44
C MET A 204 -12.46 18.15 11.10
N ARG A 205 -11.67 18.77 11.98
CA ARG A 205 -11.04 20.06 11.71
C ARG A 205 -9.91 19.97 10.69
N TYR A 206 -8.99 19.02 10.87
CA TYR A 206 -7.70 19.02 10.18
C TYR A 206 -7.54 17.91 9.13
N ALA A 207 -8.26 16.79 9.26
CA ALA A 207 -8.19 15.63 8.37
C ALA A 207 -9.49 15.43 7.56
N ARG A 208 -10.25 16.51 7.30
CA ARG A 208 -11.59 16.51 6.64
C ARG A 208 -11.79 15.38 5.63
N GLY A 209 -12.68 14.45 5.97
CA GLY A 209 -13.09 13.33 5.11
C GLY A 209 -12.10 12.17 5.02
N LYS A 210 -10.93 12.25 5.66
CA LYS A 210 -9.96 11.15 5.73
C LYS A 210 -10.16 10.35 7.01
N THR A 211 -9.95 9.03 6.92
CA THR A 211 -9.85 8.17 8.10
C THR A 211 -8.44 8.27 8.67
N VAL A 212 -8.34 8.19 9.99
CA VAL A 212 -7.08 8.26 10.74
C VAL A 212 -7.03 7.02 11.60
N ASP A 213 -6.62 5.92 10.98
CA ASP A 213 -6.59 4.60 11.62
C ASP A 213 -5.16 4.21 12.04
N LYS A 214 -4.18 5.02 11.63
CA LYS A 214 -2.76 4.77 11.90
C LYS A 214 -2.33 5.47 13.17
N THR A 215 -1.38 4.87 13.86
CA THR A 215 -0.75 5.44 15.04
C THR A 215 0.75 5.65 14.81
N ILE A 216 1.36 6.56 15.58
CA ILE A 216 2.80 6.83 15.55
C ILE A 216 3.29 7.16 16.97
N ASN A 217 4.50 6.72 17.32
CA ASN A 217 5.15 7.05 18.59
C ASN A 217 5.85 8.42 18.50
N TYR A 218 5.98 9.15 19.61
CA TYR A 218 6.61 10.47 19.60
C TYR A 218 8.06 10.46 19.11
N THR A 219 8.80 9.39 19.40
CA THR A 219 10.18 9.18 18.94
C THR A 219 10.30 9.21 17.42
N ASN A 220 9.28 8.70 16.72
CA ASN A 220 9.22 8.62 15.26
C ASN A 220 8.67 9.89 14.60
N ILE A 221 8.23 10.89 15.37
CA ILE A 221 7.81 12.19 14.84
C ILE A 221 9.06 13.02 14.55
N THR A 222 9.03 13.71 13.42
CA THR A 222 10.12 14.56 12.90
C THR A 222 9.72 16.04 12.93
N GLY A 223 10.70 16.95 12.75
CA GLY A 223 10.43 18.39 12.69
C GLY A 223 9.61 18.84 11.45
N ASP A 224 9.54 17.99 10.42
CA ASP A 224 8.77 18.24 9.20
C ASP A 224 7.29 17.88 9.33
N ASP A 225 6.93 17.13 10.37
CA ASP A 225 5.55 16.77 10.64
C ASP A 225 4.78 17.95 11.24
N GLU A 226 3.53 18.14 10.80
CA GLU A 226 2.62 19.12 11.42
C GLU A 226 1.81 18.40 12.51
N LEU A 227 1.90 18.87 13.75
CA LEU A 227 1.16 18.34 14.89
C LEU A 227 0.00 19.28 15.24
N PHE A 228 -1.14 18.69 15.56
CA PHE A 228 -2.32 19.39 16.09
C PHE A 228 -2.66 18.79 17.45
N VAL A 229 -2.55 19.62 18.48
CA VAL A 229 -2.72 19.21 19.88
C VAL A 229 -4.06 19.72 20.39
N ALA A 230 -4.84 18.85 21.03
CA ALA A 230 -5.99 19.23 21.83
C ALA A 230 -6.01 18.37 23.10
N GLU A 231 -5.91 19.02 24.27
CA GLU A 231 -5.79 18.36 25.57
C GLU A 231 -4.62 17.35 25.58
N ASP A 232 -4.90 16.07 25.79
CA ASP A 232 -3.95 14.97 25.83
C ASP A 232 -3.78 14.26 24.46
N VAL A 233 -4.52 14.66 23.43
CA VAL A 233 -4.54 14.00 22.11
C VAL A 233 -3.73 14.81 21.09
N VAL A 234 -2.87 14.11 20.35
CA VAL A 234 -2.11 14.69 19.23
C VAL A 234 -2.44 14.00 17.92
N LEU A 235 -2.85 14.79 16.94
CA LEU A 235 -2.99 14.39 15.54
C LEU A 235 -1.74 14.82 14.76
N VAL A 236 -1.07 13.87 14.14
CA VAL A 236 0.16 14.09 13.38
C VAL A 236 -0.15 14.01 11.89
N LYS A 237 0.23 15.03 11.13
CA LYS A 237 0.11 15.08 9.68
C LYS A 237 1.50 15.03 9.06
N ARG A 238 1.74 13.95 8.32
CA ARG A 238 3.00 13.68 7.62
C ARG A 238 2.82 13.71 6.12
N TYR A 239 3.74 14.36 5.42
CA TYR A 239 3.82 14.29 3.97
C TYR A 239 4.70 13.10 3.58
N VAL A 240 4.10 12.04 3.01
CA VAL A 240 4.83 10.83 2.59
C VAL A 240 5.30 10.88 1.13
N ASN A 241 4.73 11.77 0.32
CA ASN A 241 5.07 12.01 -1.08
C ASN A 241 4.77 13.47 -1.43
N ARG A 242 5.25 13.96 -2.60
CA ARG A 242 4.98 15.32 -3.13
C ARG A 242 3.47 15.63 -3.17
N GLY A 243 2.93 16.15 -2.06
CA GLY A 243 1.54 16.55 -1.89
C GLY A 243 0.60 15.56 -1.18
N VAL A 244 1.02 14.32 -0.89
CA VAL A 244 0.16 13.35 -0.19
C VAL A 244 0.38 13.41 1.31
N ALA A 245 -0.59 14.00 2.02
CA ALA A 245 -0.63 14.03 3.48
C ALA A 245 -1.38 12.81 4.06
N VAL A 246 -0.70 12.08 4.94
CA VAL A 246 -1.23 10.99 5.76
C VAL A 246 -1.29 11.46 7.21
N PHE A 247 -2.33 11.03 7.92
CA PHE A 247 -2.61 11.40 9.30
C PHE A 247 -2.40 10.20 10.22
N TYR A 248 -1.87 10.46 11.41
CA TYR A 248 -1.58 9.47 12.44
C TYR A 248 -2.05 10.00 13.80
N TRP A 249 -2.51 9.12 14.68
CA TRP A 249 -2.67 9.43 16.10
C TRP A 249 -1.35 9.19 16.83
N MET A 250 -0.96 10.11 17.70
CA MET A 250 0.11 9.81 18.65
C MET A 250 -0.36 8.72 19.62
N VAL A 251 0.49 7.72 19.88
CA VAL A 251 0.17 6.61 20.79
C VAL A 251 0.16 7.08 22.25
N GLU A 252 1.11 7.94 22.58
CA GLU A 252 1.32 8.47 23.93
C GLU A 252 0.43 9.70 24.18
N ASP A 253 0.14 9.96 25.45
CA ASP A 253 -0.60 11.14 25.86
C ASP A 253 0.30 12.38 25.80
N TYR A 254 -0.26 13.49 25.31
CA TYR A 254 0.49 14.72 25.26
C TYR A 254 0.84 15.21 26.67
N ASP A 255 2.09 15.63 26.83
CA ASP A 255 2.67 16.10 28.08
C ASP A 255 3.67 17.18 27.69
N ALA A 256 3.43 18.43 28.07
CA ALA A 256 4.22 19.56 27.63
C ALA A 256 5.68 19.50 28.13
N ASP A 257 5.93 18.83 29.26
CA ASP A 257 7.28 18.73 29.85
C ASP A 257 8.12 17.67 29.12
N LYS A 258 7.48 16.59 28.67
CA LYS A 258 8.14 15.49 27.92
C LYS A 258 8.17 15.75 26.42
N HIS A 259 7.08 16.26 25.87
CA HIS A 259 6.87 16.46 24.44
C HIS A 259 7.14 17.92 24.09
N ARG A 260 8.40 18.24 23.83
CA ARG A 260 8.81 19.60 23.46
C ARG A 260 8.35 19.95 22.04
N LEU A 261 7.24 20.67 21.98
CA LEU A 261 6.62 21.13 20.74
C LEU A 261 6.73 22.65 20.62
N ASN A 262 7.14 23.13 19.45
CA ASN A 262 7.19 24.56 19.14
C ASN A 262 5.94 24.94 18.33
N GLU A 263 5.24 26.00 18.74
CA GLU A 263 4.09 26.50 18.00
C GLU A 263 4.54 27.21 16.71
N LYS A 264 3.97 26.79 15.58
CA LYS A 264 4.22 27.35 14.23
C LYS A 264 3.13 28.35 13.82
N GLY A 265 2.12 28.55 14.68
CA GLY A 265 0.99 29.46 14.50
C GLY A 265 -0.30 28.75 14.07
N SER A 266 -1.45 29.38 14.38
CA SER A 266 -2.80 28.87 14.11
C SER A 266 -3.09 27.49 14.72
N GLY A 267 -2.56 27.22 15.92
CA GLY A 267 -2.74 25.94 16.62
C GLY A 267 -2.00 24.76 15.99
N LYS A 268 -0.95 25.04 15.21
CA LYS A 268 -0.05 24.04 14.63
C LYS A 268 1.25 24.00 15.43
N TYR A 269 1.75 22.80 15.62
CA TYR A 269 2.99 22.53 16.34
C TYR A 269 3.96 21.74 15.49
N VAL A 270 5.25 21.87 15.77
CA VAL A 270 6.32 21.04 15.20
C VAL A 270 7.22 20.54 16.33
N LYS A 271 7.79 19.35 16.19
CA LYS A 271 8.74 18.83 17.17
C LYS A 271 9.99 19.73 17.19
N SER A 272 10.43 20.11 18.38
CA SER A 272 11.66 20.89 18.53
C SER A 272 12.87 20.03 18.17
N SER A 273 13.64 20.41 17.15
CA SER A 273 14.82 19.67 16.69
C SER A 273 16.04 19.79 17.63
N ASN A 274 15.92 20.50 18.76
CA ASN A 274 17.06 20.88 19.59
C ASN A 274 17.48 19.87 20.67
N ASP A 275 16.91 18.66 20.71
CA ASP A 275 17.17 17.69 21.80
C ASP A 275 17.90 16.41 21.35
N MET A 276 18.92 16.50 20.48
CA MET A 276 19.90 15.41 20.32
C MET A 276 21.30 15.72 20.87
N THR A 277 21.52 16.84 21.56
CA THR A 277 22.85 17.19 22.13
C THR A 277 22.83 17.59 23.62
N ALA A 278 21.79 17.25 24.38
CA ALA A 278 21.73 17.56 25.81
C ALA A 278 21.92 16.31 26.69
N GLN A 279 22.98 15.55 26.45
CA GLN A 279 23.54 14.67 27.48
C GLN A 279 25.06 14.51 27.31
N SER A 280 25.79 15.61 27.48
CA SER A 280 27.15 15.57 28.05
C SER A 280 27.49 16.94 28.64
N ASN A 281 27.51 16.97 29.97
CA ASN A 281 28.31 17.82 30.86
C ASN A 281 28.41 19.34 30.64
N ASN A 282 27.94 20.05 31.67
CA ASN A 282 28.47 21.31 32.22
C ASN A 282 29.65 21.93 31.47
N GLU A 283 29.47 23.13 30.92
CA GLU A 283 30.15 24.32 31.43
C GLU A 283 29.52 25.61 30.88
N THR A 284 29.51 26.59 31.77
CA THR A 284 29.03 27.98 31.70
C THR A 284 29.41 28.77 30.44
N GLY A 285 28.50 29.63 29.98
CA GLY A 285 28.88 30.91 29.36
C GLY A 285 28.10 31.36 28.14
N ALA A 286 27.18 32.30 28.37
CA ALA A 286 26.78 33.43 27.52
C ALA A 286 26.77 33.29 25.98
N SER A 287 25.57 33.50 25.39
CA SER A 287 25.40 34.03 24.04
C SER A 287 25.89 35.49 23.97
N PRO A 288 26.40 36.00 22.82
CA PRO A 288 25.48 36.37 21.75
C PRO A 288 25.93 36.02 20.32
N ALA A 289 24.94 36.01 19.43
CA ALA A 289 24.99 35.83 17.99
C ALA A 289 26.22 36.44 17.30
N SER A 290 26.92 35.61 16.54
CA SER A 290 27.86 36.02 15.48
C SER A 290 27.58 35.18 14.23
N LYS A 291 27.42 35.87 13.10
CA LYS A 291 27.32 35.28 11.77
C LYS A 291 28.66 34.64 11.41
N ASP A 292 28.78 33.32 11.59
CA ASP A 292 29.92 32.59 11.04
C ASP A 292 29.52 31.77 9.82
N LYS A 293 29.97 32.33 8.69
CA LYS A 293 30.42 31.67 7.47
C LYS A 293 30.79 30.21 7.74
N ILE A 294 29.98 29.29 7.21
CA ILE A 294 30.28 27.85 7.22
C ILE A 294 31.59 27.65 6.46
N GLU A 295 32.68 27.47 7.19
CA GLU A 295 33.91 26.94 6.64
C GLU A 295 33.68 25.50 6.19
N ASN A 296 34.16 25.26 4.98
CA ASN A 296 34.00 24.08 4.15
C ASN A 296 34.46 22.79 4.88
N PRO A 297 33.59 21.83 5.23
CA PRO A 297 34.01 20.58 5.86
C PRO A 297 34.42 19.59 4.76
N GLN A 298 35.59 19.78 4.13
CA GLN A 298 36.02 18.88 3.05
C GLN A 298 36.45 17.48 3.50
N ASN A 299 36.61 17.23 4.80
CA ASN A 299 36.97 15.91 5.35
C ASN A 299 36.01 15.48 6.46
N ALA A 300 34.71 15.52 6.23
CA ALA A 300 33.75 14.90 7.15
C ALA A 300 33.85 13.37 7.01
N ILE A 301 34.54 12.72 7.95
CA ILE A 301 34.47 11.26 8.13
C ILE A 301 33.02 10.93 8.48
N PHE A 302 32.30 10.35 7.52
CA PHE A 302 30.91 9.94 7.70
C PHE A 302 30.88 8.50 8.19
N ASN A 303 30.72 8.34 9.51
CA ASN A 303 30.52 7.03 10.12
C ASN A 303 29.04 6.64 10.00
N PHE A 304 28.76 5.70 9.10
CA PHE A 304 27.52 4.94 9.14
C PHE A 304 27.81 3.53 9.66
N VAL A 305 26.80 2.79 10.07
CA VAL A 305 26.87 1.34 10.24
C VAL A 305 25.82 0.79 9.30
N ALA A 306 26.23 0.24 8.15
CA ALA A 306 25.27 -0.18 7.15
C ALA A 306 24.56 -1.47 7.59
N ASN A 307 23.29 -1.37 7.99
CA ASN A 307 22.46 -2.53 8.33
C ASN A 307 21.64 -2.98 7.10
N THR A 308 21.81 -4.23 6.66
CA THR A 308 21.06 -4.81 5.55
C THR A 308 19.84 -5.63 5.95
N ASP A 309 19.56 -5.76 7.25
CA ASP A 309 18.49 -6.64 7.72
C ASP A 309 17.17 -5.89 7.92
N ASP A 310 17.16 -4.55 7.86
CA ASP A 310 15.93 -3.75 7.93
C ASP A 310 15.22 -3.67 6.57
N LEU A 311 14.41 -4.70 6.29
CA LEU A 311 13.60 -4.78 5.08
C LEU A 311 12.62 -3.61 4.92
N ASN A 312 12.14 -3.00 6.01
CA ASN A 312 11.18 -1.90 5.94
C ASN A 312 11.87 -0.60 5.50
N VAL A 313 13.07 -0.32 6.05
CA VAL A 313 13.88 0.83 5.63
C VAL A 313 14.39 0.64 4.21
N GLN A 314 14.83 -0.56 3.82
CA GLN A 314 15.16 -0.87 2.44
C GLN A 314 13.97 -0.62 1.50
N ASP A 315 12.78 -1.08 1.86
CA ASP A 315 11.55 -0.81 1.12
C ASP A 315 11.26 0.68 0.96
N GLN A 316 11.48 1.47 2.02
CA GLN A 316 11.30 2.92 1.97
C GLN A 316 12.30 3.58 1.03
N LEU A 317 13.59 3.26 1.14
CA LEU A 317 14.64 3.74 0.25
C LEU A 317 14.36 3.37 -1.21
N ARG A 318 13.92 2.13 -1.46
CA ARG A 318 13.54 1.67 -2.80
C ARG A 318 12.38 2.47 -3.39
N ARG A 319 11.32 2.68 -2.61
CA ARG A 319 10.15 3.45 -3.04
C ARG A 319 10.49 4.92 -3.30
N ASN A 320 11.27 5.53 -2.42
CA ASN A 320 11.53 6.98 -2.44
C ASN A 320 12.54 7.38 -3.51
N PHE A 321 13.61 6.60 -3.72
CA PHE A 321 14.73 7.04 -4.53
C PHE A 321 14.87 6.31 -5.87
N ILE A 322 14.44 5.04 -5.95
CA ILE A 322 14.68 4.21 -7.15
C ILE A 322 13.41 3.59 -7.74
N ARG A 323 12.23 4.16 -7.44
CA ARG A 323 10.94 3.75 -8.01
C ARG A 323 10.63 2.26 -7.84
N ASN A 324 10.97 1.72 -6.67
CA ASN A 324 10.73 0.32 -6.32
C ASN A 324 11.46 -0.70 -7.21
N LYS A 325 12.58 -0.30 -7.84
CA LYS A 325 13.46 -1.25 -8.53
C LYS A 325 14.06 -2.25 -7.54
N LYS A 326 14.20 -3.49 -7.97
CA LYS A 326 14.82 -4.55 -7.18
C LYS A 326 16.32 -4.29 -7.04
N VAL A 327 16.84 -4.51 -5.83
CA VAL A 327 18.25 -4.37 -5.48
C VAL A 327 18.62 -5.63 -4.71
N ASP A 328 19.36 -6.51 -5.37
CA ASP A 328 19.76 -7.82 -4.82
C ASP A 328 21.26 -7.90 -4.51
N VAL A 329 22.02 -6.89 -4.94
CA VAL A 329 23.48 -6.89 -4.87
C VAL A 329 23.91 -6.00 -3.71
N THR A 330 24.85 -6.51 -2.91
CA THR A 330 25.51 -5.77 -1.85
C THR A 330 26.93 -5.39 -2.27
N ILE A 331 27.44 -4.28 -1.74
CA ILE A 331 28.83 -3.83 -1.93
C ILE A 331 29.39 -3.33 -0.60
N ASN A 332 30.71 -3.40 -0.45
CA ASN A 332 31.41 -2.83 0.71
C ASN A 332 31.86 -1.37 0.45
N SER A 333 32.19 -0.66 1.52
CA SER A 333 32.74 0.71 1.46
C SER A 333 33.94 0.84 0.54
N SER A 334 34.83 -0.16 0.50
CA SER A 334 36.01 -0.20 -0.38
C SER A 334 35.69 -0.31 -1.88
N GLN A 335 34.45 -0.65 -2.23
CA GLN A 335 34.00 -0.82 -3.62
C GLN A 335 33.24 0.41 -4.14
N LEU A 336 33.09 1.45 -3.31
CA LEU A 336 32.53 2.73 -3.70
C LEU A 336 33.43 3.42 -4.72
N LYS A 337 32.82 4.16 -5.65
CA LYS A 337 33.50 4.89 -6.71
C LYS A 337 33.14 6.37 -6.66
N SER A 338 34.02 7.20 -7.20
CA SER A 338 33.70 8.61 -7.48
C SER A 338 32.42 8.69 -8.32
N LYS A 339 31.57 9.65 -7.97
CA LYS A 339 30.21 9.91 -8.48
C LYS A 339 29.14 8.90 -8.08
N ASP A 340 29.43 7.94 -7.21
CA ASP A 340 28.38 7.15 -6.58
C ASP A 340 27.53 8.08 -5.68
N ILE A 341 26.22 7.85 -5.72
CA ILE A 341 25.23 8.59 -4.94
C ILE A 341 24.77 7.69 -3.80
N LEU A 342 24.87 8.15 -2.57
CA LEU A 342 24.45 7.42 -1.37
C LEU A 342 23.13 8.01 -0.88
N TYR A 343 22.12 7.15 -0.74
CA TYR A 343 20.87 7.47 -0.08
C TYR A 343 20.85 6.84 1.31
N VAL A 344 20.82 7.67 2.35
CA VAL A 344 20.97 7.21 3.74
C VAL A 344 19.69 7.42 4.53
N GLN A 345 19.22 6.36 5.16
CA GLN A 345 18.08 6.40 6.07
C GLN A 345 18.25 5.34 7.17
N ASP A 346 18.09 5.72 8.44
CA ASP A 346 18.06 4.80 9.59
C ASP A 346 19.17 3.73 9.54
N GLN A 347 20.41 4.14 9.28
CA GLN A 347 21.59 3.27 9.16
C GLN A 347 21.60 2.31 7.95
N THR A 348 20.60 2.36 7.08
CA THR A 348 20.61 1.66 5.79
C THR A 348 21.09 2.61 4.70
N VAL A 349 22.00 2.14 3.83
CA VAL A 349 22.53 2.94 2.73
C VAL A 349 22.25 2.25 1.40
N LEU A 350 21.53 2.95 0.52
CA LEU A 350 21.32 2.57 -0.86
C LEU A 350 22.31 3.34 -1.74
N VAL A 351 23.13 2.61 -2.49
CA VAL A 351 24.10 3.19 -3.42
C VAL A 351 23.53 3.16 -4.82
N GLU A 352 23.52 4.32 -5.48
CA GLU A 352 23.24 4.47 -6.90
C GLU A 352 24.53 4.80 -7.64
N ARG A 353 24.90 3.94 -8.60
CA ARG A 353 26.05 4.15 -9.48
C ARG A 353 25.57 4.53 -10.88
N PRO A 354 25.79 5.78 -11.32
CA PRO A 354 25.48 6.18 -12.69
C PRO A 354 26.38 5.45 -13.69
N LEU A 355 25.79 4.71 -14.65
CA LEU A 355 26.51 4.01 -15.72
C LEU A 355 26.45 4.75 -17.06
N GLY A 356 25.82 5.93 -17.13
CA GLY A 356 25.68 6.75 -18.34
C GLY A 356 24.32 7.43 -18.44
N ASN A 357 23.97 7.93 -19.63
CA ASN A 357 22.91 8.93 -19.88
C ASN A 357 21.49 8.61 -19.36
N SER A 358 21.20 7.37 -18.94
CA SER A 358 19.90 7.01 -18.30
C SER A 358 19.95 5.70 -17.50
N ARG A 359 21.13 5.12 -17.28
CA ARG A 359 21.26 3.82 -16.61
C ARG A 359 22.00 4.03 -15.30
N SER A 360 21.43 3.49 -14.24
CA SER A 360 22.09 3.41 -12.93
C SER A 360 22.04 1.96 -12.45
N ALA A 361 23.12 1.51 -11.85
CA ALA A 361 23.12 0.31 -11.04
C ALA A 361 22.85 0.67 -9.58
N TYR A 362 22.26 -0.25 -8.83
CA TYR A 362 21.87 -0.05 -7.45
C TYR A 362 22.44 -1.15 -6.58
N PHE A 363 22.95 -0.78 -5.42
CA PHE A 363 23.59 -1.71 -4.48
C PHE A 363 23.20 -1.35 -3.05
N TRP A 364 23.13 -2.35 -2.18
CA TRP A 364 23.11 -2.11 -0.74
C TRP A 364 24.52 -2.02 -0.21
N LEU A 365 24.81 -1.01 0.60
CA LEU A 365 26.09 -0.95 1.30
C LEU A 365 26.07 -1.91 2.49
N THR A 366 27.13 -2.69 2.68
CA THR A 366 27.32 -3.61 3.82
C THR A 366 28.64 -3.34 4.54
N GLY A 367 28.69 -3.63 5.84
CA GLY A 367 29.90 -3.61 6.64
C GLY A 367 30.18 -2.28 7.37
N GLU A 368 31.39 -2.17 7.94
CA GLU A 368 31.85 -0.95 8.60
C GLU A 368 32.11 0.14 7.55
N THR A 369 31.40 1.26 7.71
CA THR A 369 31.37 2.36 6.74
C THR A 369 32.11 3.56 7.30
N ASP A 370 33.42 3.40 7.52
CA ASP A 370 34.35 4.53 7.49
C ASP A 370 34.58 4.89 6.01
N ILE A 371 33.78 5.84 5.50
CA ILE A 371 33.89 6.28 4.11
C ILE A 371 34.99 7.35 4.05
N GLN A 372 36.20 6.94 3.68
CA GLN A 372 37.37 7.83 3.55
C GLN A 372 37.37 8.68 2.27
N HIS A 373 36.21 8.84 1.63
CA HIS A 373 36.08 9.63 0.41
C HIS A 373 35.50 11.01 0.71
N ASN A 374 35.84 11.99 -0.13
CA ASN A 374 35.21 13.31 -0.07
C ASN A 374 33.75 13.17 -0.46
N ILE A 375 32.84 13.52 0.45
CA ILE A 375 31.41 13.41 0.25
C ILE A 375 30.79 14.80 0.15
N GLU A 376 30.04 15.05 -0.91
CA GLU A 376 29.22 16.24 -1.09
C GLU A 376 27.78 15.96 -0.65
N HIS A 377 27.29 16.76 0.29
CA HIS A 377 25.92 16.67 0.78
C HIS A 377 24.97 17.43 -0.16
N MET A 378 24.13 16.70 -0.91
CA MET A 378 23.18 17.26 -1.88
C MET A 378 21.76 17.41 -1.33
N GLY A 379 21.48 16.91 -0.13
CA GLY A 379 20.17 16.97 0.51
C GLY A 379 20.07 16.04 1.71
N PRO A 380 18.95 16.07 2.46
CA PRO A 380 18.85 15.47 3.81
C PRO A 380 19.14 13.97 3.88
N HIS A 381 18.96 13.27 2.76
CA HIS A 381 19.23 11.83 2.64
C HIS A 381 20.08 11.51 1.41
N LYS A 382 20.75 12.50 0.80
CA LYS A 382 21.46 12.33 -0.47
C LYS A 382 22.87 12.88 -0.39
N PHE A 383 23.83 11.99 -0.62
CA PHE A 383 25.25 12.27 -0.59
C PHE A 383 25.89 11.82 -1.90
N VAL A 384 26.92 12.50 -2.37
CA VAL A 384 27.65 12.15 -3.60
C VAL A 384 29.13 12.05 -3.29
N ILE A 385 29.74 10.93 -3.68
CA ILE A 385 31.18 10.74 -3.58
C ILE A 385 31.84 11.55 -4.69
N GLN A 386 32.80 12.42 -4.35
CA GLN A 386 33.53 13.24 -5.35
C GLN A 386 34.63 12.46 -6.06
#